data_AF-A0A1I8AAH8-F1
#
_entry.id   AF-A0A1I8AAH8-F1
#
_cell.length_a   1.000
_cell.length_b   1.000
_cell.length_c   1.000
_cell.angle_alpha   90.00
_cell.angle_beta   90.00
_cell.angle_gamma   90.00
#
_symmetry.space_group_name_H-M   'P 1'
#
loop_
_entity.id
_entity.type
_entity.pdbx_description
1 polymer ?
#
loop_
_entity_poly.entity_id
_entity_poly.type
_entity_poly.pdbx_seq_one_letter_code
_entity_poly.pdbx_strand_id
1 'polypeptide(L)'
;MCGLIPVKAGVRCVAVFYIALGIMALLATVLGPFLQRSFTDNYSLFAALYIGTGMCAIHGVRSSRPGFLLPLMILCIIELSMACVALLMDPILLLSPQYVFGEMKESEVFTVRLVATGLGVLLAIVIALKAWFTFAIYRCFQQIRNENYIHNLQIHDFYVKTI
;
A
#
# COMPACT_ATOMS: atom_id res chain seq x y z
N MET A 1 2.31 4.46 -28.77
CA MET A 1 2.21 5.02 -27.40
C MET A 1 1.18 4.30 -26.50
N CYS A 2 0.84 3.01 -26.73
CA CYS A 2 -0.28 2.36 -26.02
C CYS A 2 0.04 1.77 -24.63
N GLY A 3 1.30 1.79 -24.17
CA GLY A 3 1.69 1.28 -22.84
C GLY A 3 1.60 2.29 -21.69
N LEU A 4 1.47 3.59 -21.99
CA LEU A 4 1.55 4.66 -20.98
C LEU A 4 0.25 4.91 -20.20
N ILE A 5 -0.88 4.81 -20.89
CA ILE A 5 -2.22 5.03 -20.33
C ILE A 5 -2.58 3.97 -19.25
N PRO A 6 -2.31 2.66 -19.43
CA PRO A 6 -2.69 1.67 -18.42
C PRO A 6 -1.93 1.83 -17.11
N VAL A 7 -0.66 2.27 -17.14
CA VAL A 7 0.15 2.44 -15.91
C VAL A 7 -0.33 3.62 -15.09
N LYS A 8 -0.57 4.78 -15.74
CA LYS A 8 -1.12 5.98 -15.06
C LYS A 8 -2.54 5.71 -14.51
N ALA A 9 -3.37 4.95 -15.24
CA ALA A 9 -4.68 4.52 -14.77
C ALA A 9 -4.61 3.56 -13.58
N GLY A 10 -3.67 2.60 -13.60
CA GLY A 10 -3.44 1.67 -12.50
C GLY A 10 -3.08 2.40 -11.20
N VAL A 11 -2.15 3.35 -11.26
CA VAL A 11 -1.78 4.14 -10.07
C VAL A 11 -2.93 4.99 -9.54
N ARG A 12 -3.79 5.55 -10.43
CA ARG A 12 -5.00 6.26 -9.99
C ARG A 12 -5.97 5.33 -9.27
N CYS A 13 -6.17 4.11 -9.78
CA CYS A 13 -7.01 3.11 -9.13
C CYS A 13 -6.48 2.76 -7.73
N VAL A 14 -5.17 2.50 -7.61
CA VAL A 14 -4.52 2.24 -6.32
C VAL A 14 -4.67 3.44 -5.38
N ALA A 15 -4.45 4.66 -5.85
CA ALA A 15 -4.59 5.86 -5.04
C ALA A 15 -6.03 6.05 -4.52
N VAL A 16 -7.05 5.82 -5.35
CA VAL A 16 -8.47 5.86 -4.94
C VAL A 16 -8.76 4.78 -3.90
N PHE A 17 -8.20 3.58 -4.06
CA PHE A 17 -8.32 2.51 -3.08
C PHE A 17 -7.75 2.92 -1.71
N TYR A 18 -6.58 3.58 -1.68
CA TYR A 18 -5.99 4.10 -0.43
C TYR A 18 -6.85 5.20 0.20
N ILE A 19 -7.42 6.10 -0.60
CA ILE A 19 -8.36 7.12 -0.10
C ILE A 19 -9.60 6.45 0.52
N ALA A 20 -10.17 5.46 -0.16
CA ALA A 20 -11.33 4.71 0.35
C ALA A 20 -11.01 4.00 1.68
N LEU A 21 -9.84 3.36 1.80
CA LEU A 21 -9.38 2.76 3.05
C LEU A 21 -9.25 3.80 4.18
N GLY A 22 -8.67 4.96 3.88
CA GLY A 22 -8.55 6.04 4.87
C GLY A 22 -9.90 6.60 5.31
N ILE A 23 -10.87 6.75 4.39
CA ILE A 23 -12.24 7.16 4.72
C ILE A 23 -12.92 6.12 5.60
N MET A 24 -12.80 4.83 5.28
CA MET A 24 -13.36 3.75 6.10
C MET A 24 -12.74 3.73 7.51
N ALA A 25 -11.43 4.00 7.64
CA ALA A 25 -10.77 4.13 8.94
C ALA A 25 -11.29 5.34 9.73
N LEU A 26 -11.50 6.50 9.09
CA LEU A 26 -12.13 7.65 9.74
C LEU A 26 -13.55 7.33 10.21
N LEU A 27 -14.36 6.70 9.36
CA LEU A 27 -15.72 6.31 9.72
C LEU A 27 -15.73 5.37 10.92
N ALA A 28 -14.81 4.40 10.97
CA ALA A 28 -14.65 3.52 12.13
C ALA A 28 -14.31 4.29 13.42
N THR A 29 -13.46 5.32 13.35
CA THR A 29 -13.14 6.15 14.52
C THR A 29 -14.32 6.98 15.01
N VAL A 30 -15.14 7.52 14.09
CA VAL A 30 -16.29 8.36 14.43
C VAL A 30 -17.46 7.53 14.95
N LEU A 31 -17.68 6.34 14.38
CA LEU A 31 -18.77 5.43 14.75
C LEU A 31 -18.42 4.54 15.96
N GLY A 32 -17.14 4.40 16.29
CA GLY A 32 -16.64 3.61 17.41
C GLY A 32 -17.31 3.89 18.75
N PRO A 33 -17.38 5.16 19.19
CA PRO A 33 -18.06 5.55 20.43
C PRO A 33 -19.53 5.14 20.47
N PHE A 34 -20.25 5.20 19.34
CA PHE A 34 -21.65 4.78 19.25
C PHE A 34 -21.83 3.25 19.40
N LEU A 35 -20.80 2.48 19.06
CA LEU A 35 -20.77 1.02 19.18
C LEU A 35 -20.13 0.54 20.50
N GLN A 36 -19.90 1.44 21.46
CA GLN A 36 -19.19 1.17 22.73
C GLN A 36 -17.81 0.51 22.53
N ARG A 37 -17.18 0.70 21.35
CA ARG A 37 -15.82 0.27 21.07
C ARG A 37 -14.91 1.48 21.14
N SER A 38 -14.03 1.49 22.15
CA SER A 38 -12.95 2.47 22.23
C SER A 38 -11.91 2.13 21.16
N PHE A 39 -11.97 2.81 20.02
CA PHE A 39 -10.90 2.78 19.03
C PHE A 39 -9.80 3.77 19.47
N THR A 40 -8.56 3.33 19.42
CA THR A 40 -7.38 4.11 19.81
C THR A 40 -7.14 5.30 18.87
N ASP A 41 -6.63 6.41 19.40
CA ASP A 41 -6.33 7.65 18.66
C ASP A 41 -5.47 7.44 17.39
N ASN A 42 -4.66 6.39 17.38
CA ASN A 42 -3.78 6.01 16.27
C ASN A 42 -4.52 5.80 14.93
N TYR A 43 -5.78 5.36 14.94
CA TYR A 43 -6.54 5.12 13.72
C TYR A 43 -6.80 6.41 12.92
N SER A 44 -6.96 7.55 13.60
CA SER A 44 -7.15 8.84 12.95
C SER A 44 -5.90 9.29 12.17
N LEU A 45 -4.72 9.06 12.72
CA LEU A 45 -3.44 9.35 12.08
C LEU A 45 -3.25 8.48 10.84
N PHE A 46 -3.51 7.17 10.93
CA PHE A 46 -3.43 6.27 9.78
C PHE A 46 -4.40 6.71 8.67
N ALA A 47 -5.64 7.04 9.02
CA ALA A 47 -6.62 7.58 8.08
C ALA A 47 -6.10 8.81 7.33
N ALA A 48 -5.56 9.79 8.05
CA ALA A 48 -5.00 11.00 7.45
C ALA A 48 -3.83 10.68 6.50
N LEU A 49 -2.95 9.74 6.88
CA LEU A 49 -1.85 9.29 6.04
C LEU A 49 -2.35 8.61 4.76
N TYR A 50 -3.33 7.71 4.85
CA TYR A 50 -3.93 7.02 3.70
C TYR A 50 -4.58 7.99 2.70
N ILE A 51 -5.38 8.93 3.22
CA ILE A 51 -6.05 9.95 2.38
C ILE A 51 -5.00 10.88 1.77
N GLY A 52 -4.07 11.39 2.57
CA GLY A 52 -3.03 12.32 2.12
C GLY A 52 -2.13 11.72 1.04
N THR A 53 -1.62 10.51 1.25
CA THR A 53 -0.77 9.82 0.26
C THR A 53 -1.53 9.49 -1.02
N GLY A 54 -2.81 9.08 -0.92
CA GLY A 54 -3.66 8.86 -2.09
C GLY A 54 -3.92 10.15 -2.89
N MET A 55 -4.24 11.26 -2.22
CA MET A 55 -4.42 12.56 -2.88
C MET A 55 -3.13 13.03 -3.56
N CYS A 56 -1.98 12.90 -2.88
CA CYS A 56 -0.66 13.21 -3.44
C CYS A 56 -0.39 12.39 -4.70
N ALA A 57 -0.68 11.08 -4.70
CA ALA A 57 -0.47 10.23 -5.87
C ALA A 57 -1.37 10.64 -7.05
N ILE A 58 -2.65 10.93 -6.82
CA ILE A 58 -3.55 11.44 -7.87
C ILE A 58 -3.02 12.75 -8.45
N HIS A 59 -2.62 13.68 -7.58
CA HIS A 59 -2.03 14.95 -8.00
C HIS A 59 -0.74 14.74 -8.80
N GLY A 60 0.15 13.85 -8.35
CA GLY A 60 1.40 13.51 -9.02
C GLY A 60 1.20 12.95 -10.42
N VAL A 61 0.23 12.04 -10.59
CA VAL A 61 -0.12 11.49 -11.91
C VAL A 61 -0.77 12.52 -12.81
N ARG A 62 -1.61 13.43 -12.27
CA ARG A 62 -2.30 14.48 -13.05
C ARG A 62 -1.34 15.58 -13.50
N SER A 63 -0.44 16.01 -12.62
CA SER A 63 0.52 17.08 -12.86
C SER A 63 1.83 16.60 -13.48
N SER A 64 1.97 15.31 -13.79
CA SER A 64 3.22 14.68 -14.26
C SER A 64 4.43 15.00 -13.37
N ARG A 65 4.22 15.06 -12.05
CA ARG A 65 5.26 15.34 -11.05
C ARG A 65 5.62 14.06 -10.29
N PRO A 66 6.79 13.45 -10.55
CA PRO A 66 7.11 12.14 -10.01
C PRO A 66 7.35 12.17 -8.50
N GLY A 67 7.78 13.31 -7.93
CA GLY A 67 8.03 13.45 -6.49
C GLY A 67 6.79 13.19 -5.62
N PHE A 68 5.59 13.47 -6.13
CA PHE A 68 4.33 13.25 -5.38
C PHE A 68 3.90 11.77 -5.32
N LEU A 69 4.56 10.88 -6.08
CA LEU A 69 4.35 9.42 -5.99
C LEU A 69 5.19 8.78 -4.89
N LEU A 70 6.25 9.46 -4.43
CA LEU A 70 7.18 8.93 -3.42
C LEU A 70 6.48 8.58 -2.09
N PRO A 71 5.59 9.41 -1.52
CA PRO A 71 4.93 9.07 -0.27
C PRO A 71 4.11 7.78 -0.36
N LEU A 72 3.38 7.58 -1.45
CA LEU A 72 2.61 6.36 -1.68
C LEU A 72 3.52 5.15 -1.85
N MET A 73 4.63 5.29 -2.58
CA MET A 73 5.61 4.21 -2.76
C MET A 73 6.26 3.81 -1.43
N ILE A 74 6.66 4.77 -0.60
CA ILE A 74 7.24 4.52 0.73
C ILE A 74 6.22 3.80 1.61
N LEU A 75 4.97 4.27 1.62
CA LEU A 75 3.90 3.64 2.40
C LEU A 75 3.68 2.18 1.97
N CYS A 76 3.62 1.90 0.66
CA CYS A 76 3.50 0.52 0.16
C CYS A 76 4.69 -0.36 0.57
N ILE A 77 5.92 0.17 0.59
CA ILE A 77 7.11 -0.58 1.02
C ILE A 77 7.04 -0.91 2.51
N ILE A 78 6.62 0.04 3.35
CA ILE A 78 6.45 -0.17 4.80
C ILE A 78 5.36 -1.22 5.06
N GLU A 79 4.22 -1.14 4.37
CA GLU A 79 3.16 -2.12 4.52
C GLU A 79 3.60 -3.51 4.06
N LEU A 80 4.35 -3.58 2.96
CA LEU A 80 4.89 -4.83 2.43
C LEU A 80 5.89 -5.45 3.41
N SER A 81 6.79 -4.65 4.01
CA SER A 81 7.75 -5.16 4.98
C SER A 81 7.06 -5.68 6.25
N MET A 82 6.05 -4.96 6.74
CA MET A 82 5.24 -5.40 7.89
C MET A 82 4.49 -6.70 7.58
N ALA A 83 3.92 -6.84 6.38
CA ALA A 83 3.24 -8.06 5.96
C ALA A 83 4.21 -9.25 5.85
N CYS A 84 5.42 -9.03 5.32
CA CYS A 84 6.47 -10.06 5.27
C CYS A 84 6.89 -10.50 6.67
N VAL A 85 7.07 -9.57 7.61
CA VAL A 85 7.37 -9.91 9.02
C VAL A 85 6.24 -10.72 9.64
N ALA A 86 4.98 -10.33 9.43
CA ALA A 86 3.82 -11.09 9.90
C ALA A 86 3.78 -12.51 9.32
N LEU A 87 4.08 -12.67 8.03
CA LEU A 87 4.15 -13.98 7.38
C LEU A 87 5.27 -14.85 7.95
N LEU A 88 6.41 -14.26 8.32
CA LEU A 88 7.52 -14.99 8.95
C LEU A 88 7.19 -15.47 10.38
N MET A 89 6.22 -14.85 11.05
CA MET A 89 5.74 -15.28 12.36
C MET A 89 4.70 -16.42 12.28
N ASP A 90 4.07 -16.62 11.11
CA ASP A 90 3.04 -17.64 10.89
C ASP A 90 3.52 -19.10 11.14
N PRO A 91 4.75 -19.50 10.74
CA PRO A 91 5.28 -20.82 11.08
C PRO A 91 5.32 -21.12 12.59
N ILE A 92 5.50 -20.10 13.44
CA ILE A 92 5.51 -20.28 14.90
C ILE A 92 4.12 -20.71 15.38
N LEU A 93 3.07 -20.07 14.85
CA LEU A 93 1.67 -20.41 15.12
C LEU A 93 1.30 -21.81 14.57
N LEU A 94 1.87 -22.21 13.44
CA LEU A 94 1.65 -23.52 12.83
C LEU A 94 2.33 -24.66 13.61
N LEU A 95 3.62 -24.50 13.92
CA LEU A 95 4.42 -25.56 14.53
C LEU A 95 4.01 -25.76 15.99
N SER A 96 4.02 -24.69 16.77
CA SER A 96 3.86 -24.78 18.22
C SER A 96 3.00 -23.63 18.75
N PRO A 97 1.68 -23.66 18.51
CA PRO A 97 0.77 -22.60 18.97
C PRO A 97 0.74 -22.48 20.50
N GLN A 98 1.14 -23.53 21.22
CA GLN A 98 1.28 -23.54 22.69
C GLN A 98 2.31 -22.53 23.22
N TYR A 99 3.32 -22.13 22.43
CA TYR A 99 4.24 -21.06 22.84
C TYR A 99 3.56 -19.69 22.89
N VAL A 100 2.53 -19.47 22.06
CA VAL A 100 1.85 -18.18 21.94
C VAL A 100 0.62 -18.12 22.85
N PHE A 101 -0.14 -19.21 22.94
CA PHE A 101 -1.41 -19.24 23.66
C PHE A 101 -1.37 -20.05 24.96
N GLY A 102 -0.25 -20.72 25.29
CA GLY A 102 -0.11 -21.53 26.49
C GLY A 102 -0.71 -22.94 26.37
N GLU A 103 -1.14 -23.51 27.49
CA GLU A 103 -1.78 -24.83 27.52
C GLU A 103 -3.13 -24.79 26.77
N MET A 104 -3.22 -25.56 25.68
CA MET A 104 -4.42 -25.70 24.86
C MET A 104 -4.83 -27.17 24.76
N LYS A 105 -6.13 -27.41 24.64
CA LYS A 105 -6.64 -28.76 24.37
C LYS A 105 -6.30 -29.17 22.94
N GLU A 106 -6.08 -30.46 22.70
CA GLU A 106 -5.71 -30.97 21.36
C GLU A 106 -6.72 -30.59 20.26
N SER A 107 -8.02 -30.52 20.58
CA SER A 107 -9.05 -30.09 19.64
C SER A 107 -8.94 -28.60 19.23
N GLU A 108 -8.40 -27.77 20.12
CA GLU A 108 -8.19 -26.34 19.86
C GLU A 108 -6.93 -26.12 19.01
N VAL A 109 -5.87 -26.91 19.25
CA VAL A 109 -4.62 -26.87 18.48
C VAL A 109 -4.87 -27.09 16.98
N PHE A 110 -5.71 -28.07 16.62
CA PHE A 110 -6.08 -28.30 15.22
C PHE A 110 -6.79 -27.10 14.59
N THR A 111 -7.73 -26.51 15.32
CA THR A 111 -8.48 -25.32 14.86
C THR A 111 -7.56 -24.12 14.67
N VAL A 112 -6.66 -23.87 15.62
CA VAL A 112 -5.67 -22.78 15.54
C VAL A 112 -4.76 -22.96 14.33
N ARG A 113 -4.26 -24.17 14.07
CA ARG A 113 -3.43 -24.46 12.90
C ARG A 113 -4.17 -24.22 11.58
N LEU A 114 -5.45 -24.61 11.50
CA LEU A 114 -6.27 -24.37 10.31
C LEU A 114 -6.47 -22.87 10.07
N VAL A 115 -6.77 -22.10 11.12
CA VAL A 115 -6.92 -20.65 11.05
C VAL A 115 -5.61 -19.97 10.67
N ALA A 116 -4.48 -20.39 11.27
CA ALA A 116 -3.15 -19.89 10.95
C ALA A 116 -2.81 -20.14 9.48
N THR A 117 -3.04 -21.37 8.98
CA THR A 117 -2.85 -21.69 7.55
C THR A 117 -3.68 -20.78 6.64
N GLY A 118 -4.96 -20.58 6.97
CA GLY A 118 -5.84 -19.69 6.22
C GLY A 118 -5.35 -18.23 6.23
N LEU A 119 -4.89 -17.75 7.39
CA LEU A 119 -4.33 -16.42 7.54
C LEU A 119 -3.02 -16.25 6.76
N GLY A 120 -2.14 -17.25 6.80
CA GLY A 120 -0.88 -17.28 6.05
C GLY A 120 -1.11 -17.20 4.54
N VAL A 121 -2.08 -17.97 4.01
CA VAL A 121 -2.45 -17.91 2.59
C VAL A 121 -3.02 -16.52 2.23
N LEU A 122 -3.90 -15.98 3.07
CA LEU A 122 -4.45 -14.64 2.85
C LEU A 122 -3.36 -13.56 2.86
N LEU A 123 -2.42 -13.63 3.81
CA LEU A 123 -1.26 -12.74 3.89
C LEU A 123 -0.38 -12.85 2.65
N ALA A 124 -0.11 -14.06 2.16
CA ALA A 124 0.66 -14.27 0.94
C ALA A 124 0.00 -13.62 -0.29
N ILE A 125 -1.33 -13.73 -0.42
CA ILE A 125 -2.09 -13.05 -1.49
C ILE A 125 -1.98 -11.52 -1.35
N VAL A 126 -2.11 -10.99 -0.13
CA VAL A 126 -1.97 -9.55 0.13
C VAL A 126 -0.57 -9.05 -0.21
N ILE A 127 0.48 -9.79 0.16
CA ILE A 127 1.87 -9.49 -0.18
C ILE A 127 2.07 -9.45 -1.69
N ALA A 128 1.57 -10.45 -2.42
CA ALA A 128 1.67 -10.51 -3.87
C ALA A 128 0.97 -9.31 -4.54
N LEU A 129 -0.25 -8.98 -4.08
CA LEU A 129 -1.01 -7.83 -4.58
C LEU A 129 -0.29 -6.50 -4.30
N LYS A 130 0.24 -6.33 -3.07
CA LYS A 130 0.98 -5.12 -2.67
C LYS A 130 2.30 -4.99 -3.43
N ALA A 131 3.03 -6.07 -3.63
CA ALA A 131 4.24 -6.08 -4.46
C ALA A 131 3.92 -5.63 -5.90
N TRP A 132 2.81 -6.11 -6.46
CA TRP A 132 2.35 -5.69 -7.78
C TRP A 132 2.00 -4.20 -7.82
N PHE A 133 1.29 -3.67 -6.81
CA PHE A 133 0.99 -2.23 -6.72
C PHE A 133 2.26 -1.39 -6.61
N THR A 134 3.20 -1.76 -5.74
CA THR A 134 4.50 -1.06 -5.59
C THR A 134 5.25 -1.01 -6.91
N PHE A 135 5.26 -2.12 -7.64
CA PHE A 135 5.89 -2.20 -8.95
C PHE A 135 5.20 -1.31 -9.99
N ALA A 136 3.86 -1.26 -10.00
CA ALA A 136 3.11 -0.37 -10.88
C ALA A 136 3.39 1.11 -10.60
N ILE A 137 3.43 1.50 -9.31
CA ILE A 137 3.78 2.86 -8.88
C ILE A 137 5.21 3.21 -9.30
N TYR A 138 6.16 2.29 -9.09
CA TYR A 138 7.55 2.48 -9.48
C TYR A 138 7.71 2.66 -11.00
N ARG A 139 7.03 1.85 -11.81
CA ARG A 139 7.03 2.02 -13.27
C ARG A 139 6.44 3.37 -13.67
N CYS A 140 5.35 3.80 -13.05
CA CYS A 140 4.77 5.12 -13.29
C CYS A 140 5.74 6.25 -12.93
N PHE A 141 6.43 6.12 -11.80
CA PHE A 141 7.44 7.08 -11.35
C PHE A 141 8.58 7.21 -12.36
N GLN A 142 9.17 6.08 -12.77
CA GLN A 142 10.26 6.09 -13.76
C GLN A 142 9.79 6.68 -15.09
N GLN A 143 8.58 6.34 -15.54
CA GLN A 143 8.04 6.82 -16.79
C GLN A 143 7.88 8.34 -16.79
N ILE A 144 7.24 8.91 -15.76
CA ILE A 144 7.07 10.37 -15.62
C ILE A 144 8.43 11.07 -15.53
N ARG A 145 9.40 10.47 -14.80
CA ARG A 145 10.74 11.03 -14.70
C ARG A 145 11.44 11.10 -16.06
N ASN A 146 11.31 10.06 -16.87
CA ASN A 146 11.91 10.00 -18.21
C ASN A 146 11.22 10.97 -19.18
N GLU A 147 9.89 11.10 -19.13
CA GLU A 147 9.13 12.09 -19.91
C GLU A 147 9.65 13.51 -19.64
N ASN A 148 9.83 13.87 -18.36
CA ASN A 148 10.33 15.19 -17.97
C ASN A 148 11.77 15.43 -18.43
N TYR A 149 12.62 14.39 -18.42
CA TYR A 149 14.01 14.49 -18.89
C TYR A 149 14.07 14.78 -20.40
N ILE A 150 13.29 14.04 -21.21
CA ILE A 150 13.24 14.23 -22.67
C ILE A 150 12.71 15.63 -23.03
N HIS A 151 11.65 16.08 -22.35
CA HIS A 151 11.09 17.41 -22.57
C HIS A 151 12.10 18.52 -22.29
N ASN A 152 12.89 18.40 -21.21
CA ASN A 152 13.92 19.38 -20.88
C ASN A 152 15.07 19.39 -21.91
N LEU A 153 15.44 18.23 -22.46
CA LEU A 153 16.42 18.11 -23.55
C LEU A 153 15.94 18.81 -24.82
N GLN A 154 14.68 18.62 -25.22
CA GLN A 154 14.13 19.27 -26.41
C GLN A 154 14.11 20.80 -26.29
N ILE A 155 13.78 21.32 -25.10
CA ILE A 155 13.87 22.75 -24.82
C ILE A 155 15.31 23.22 -24.95
N HIS A 156 16.26 22.51 -24.36
CA HIS A 156 17.67 22.87 -24.41
C HIS A 156 18.20 22.91 -25.86
N ASP A 157 17.90 21.89 -26.67
CA ASP A 157 18.29 21.84 -28.08
C ASP A 157 17.66 22.98 -28.92
N PHE A 158 16.43 23.38 -28.59
CA PHE A 158 15.78 24.52 -29.24
C PHE A 158 16.51 25.83 -28.91
N TYR A 159 16.88 26.06 -27.64
CA TYR A 159 17.63 27.24 -27.24
C TYR A 159 19.02 27.29 -27.90
N VAL A 160 19.73 26.17 -27.97
CA VAL A 160 21.06 26.10 -28.59
C VAL A 160 21.02 26.37 -30.10
N LYS A 161 19.95 25.98 -30.81
CA LYS A 161 19.82 26.22 -32.26
C LYS A 161 19.36 27.62 -32.64
N THR A 162 18.86 28.40 -31.70
CA THR A 162 18.28 29.74 -31.97
C THR A 162 19.27 30.88 -31.70
N ILE A 163 20.45 30.56 -31.16
CA ILE A 163 21.58 31.48 -30.93
C ILE A 163 22.64 31.24 -32.00
#